data_AF-A0A9C7UYM2-F1
#
_entry.id   AF-A0A9C7UYM2-F1
#
_cell.length_a   1.000
_cell.length_b   1.000
_cell.length_c   1.000
_cell.angle_alpha   90.00
_cell.angle_beta   90.00
_cell.angle_gamma   90.00
#
_symmetry.space_group_name_H-M   'P 1'
#
loop_
_entity.id
_entity.type
_entity.pdbx_description
1 polymer ?
#
loop_
_entity_poly.entity_id
_entity_poly.type
_entity_poly.pdbx_seq_one_letter_code
_entity_poly.pdbx_strand_id
1 'polypeptide(L)'
;MLPRNSNRTVSLTDVDKEILEILRGGRATQSYIVDETGRSRQYVHNRLGILTAAGYLKNIHTKTALYELVGDPLANEENGG
;
A
#
# COMPACT_ATOMS: atom_id res chain seq x y z
N MET A 1 9.69 -16.95 -20.82
CA MET A 1 9.46 -15.50 -20.62
C MET A 1 8.10 -15.34 -19.96
N LEU A 2 8.05 -14.86 -18.72
CA LEU A 2 6.79 -14.51 -18.08
C LEU A 2 6.29 -13.19 -18.71
N PRO A 3 5.00 -13.05 -19.01
CA PRO A 3 4.48 -11.79 -19.55
C PRO A 3 4.73 -10.67 -18.54
N ARG A 4 5.22 -9.53 -19.03
CA ARG A 4 5.23 -8.26 -18.29
C ARG A 4 3.78 -8.01 -17.87
N ASN A 5 3.52 -8.01 -16.57
CA ASN A 5 2.18 -7.77 -16.01
C ASN A 5 1.59 -6.51 -16.64
N SER A 6 0.55 -6.69 -17.45
CA SER A 6 -0.34 -5.60 -17.86
C SER A 6 -0.80 -4.88 -16.61
N ASN A 7 -0.53 -3.58 -16.58
CA ASN A 7 -0.78 -2.64 -15.49
C ASN A 7 -2.20 -2.83 -14.92
N ARG A 8 -2.37 -3.62 -13.85
CA ARG A 8 -3.63 -3.72 -13.11
C ARG A 8 -3.70 -2.54 -12.14
N THR A 9 -3.97 -1.36 -12.66
CA THR A 9 -4.18 -0.17 -11.84
C THR A 9 -5.52 -0.30 -11.13
N VAL A 10 -5.48 -0.56 -9.81
CA VAL A 10 -6.66 -0.45 -8.95
C VAL A 10 -6.91 1.04 -8.71
N SER A 11 -8.17 1.46 -8.69
CA SER A 11 -8.53 2.84 -8.33
C SER A 11 -8.17 3.10 -6.87
N LEU A 12 -7.19 3.96 -6.63
CA LEU A 12 -6.71 4.32 -5.30
C LEU A 12 -7.62 5.38 -4.69
N THR A 13 -8.18 5.11 -3.50
CA THR A 13 -8.84 6.19 -2.73
C THR A 13 -7.80 7.00 -1.95
N ASP A 14 -8.21 8.11 -1.35
CA ASP A 14 -7.33 8.98 -0.55
C ASP A 14 -6.63 8.21 0.57
N VAL A 15 -7.32 7.27 1.23
CA VAL A 15 -6.69 6.45 2.28
C VAL A 15 -5.66 5.47 1.72
N ASP A 16 -5.78 5.00 0.48
CA ASP A 16 -4.68 4.20 -0.10
C ASP A 16 -3.44 5.08 -0.29
N LYS A 17 -3.62 6.32 -0.74
CA LYS A 17 -2.52 7.26 -0.96
C LYS A 17 -1.82 7.59 0.37
N GLU A 18 -2.58 7.84 1.43
CA GLU A 18 -2.04 8.02 2.79
C GLU A 18 -1.21 6.81 3.24
N ILE A 19 -1.72 5.58 3.05
CA ILE A 19 -1.01 4.35 3.41
C ILE A 19 0.28 4.19 2.60
N LEU A 20 0.24 4.47 1.30
CA LEU A 20 1.40 4.40 0.42
C LEU A 20 2.46 5.42 0.84
N GLU A 21 2.06 6.65 1.21
CA GLU A 21 2.97 7.67 1.69
C GLU A 21 3.66 7.27 3.00
N ILE A 22 2.91 6.72 3.97
CA ILE A 22 3.49 6.15 5.20
C ILE A 22 4.56 5.09 4.85
N LEU A 23 4.26 4.21 3.88
CA LEU A 23 5.15 3.12 3.50
C LEU A 23 6.32 3.54 2.59
N ARG A 24 6.26 4.72 1.96
CA ARG A 24 7.43 5.37 1.35
C ARG A 24 8.46 5.80 2.39
N GLY A 25 7.99 6.23 3.56
CA GLY A 25 8.85 6.56 4.71
C GLY A 25 9.56 5.34 5.32
N GLY A 26 9.09 4.13 5.05
CA GLY A 26 9.70 2.89 5.49
C GLY A 26 8.68 1.80 5.81
N ARG A 27 9.13 0.73 6.47
CA ARG A 27 8.26 -0.38 6.88
C ARG A 27 7.35 0.04 8.02
N ALA A 28 6.08 -0.29 7.93
CA ALA A 28 5.09 0.03 8.96
C ALA A 28 4.22 -1.18 9.31
N THR A 29 3.80 -1.26 10.58
CA THR A 29 2.82 -2.25 11.01
C THR A 29 1.40 -1.75 10.76
N GLN A 30 0.43 -2.66 10.62
CA GLN A 30 -0.99 -2.27 10.52
C GLN A 30 -1.42 -1.37 11.70
N SER A 31 -0.97 -1.64 12.92
CA SER A 31 -1.32 -0.81 14.08
C SER A 31 -0.76 0.60 13.96
N TYR A 32 0.49 0.76 13.51
CA TYR A 32 1.06 2.08 13.26
C TYR A 32 0.28 2.85 12.19
N ILE A 33 -0.07 2.18 11.09
CA ILE A 33 -0.87 2.79 10.00
C ILE A 33 -2.27 3.21 10.50
N VAL A 34 -2.88 2.43 11.40
CA VAL A 34 -4.14 2.81 12.05
C VAL A 34 -3.99 4.08 12.86
N ASP A 35 -2.91 4.20 13.64
CA ASP A 35 -2.65 5.37 14.48
C ASP A 35 -2.41 6.63 13.62
N GLU A 36 -1.61 6.52 12.56
CA GLU A 36 -1.28 7.63 11.66
C GLU A 36 -2.48 8.09 10.80
N THR A 37 -3.28 7.14 10.29
CA THR A 37 -4.43 7.48 9.42
C THR A 37 -5.70 7.82 10.21
N GLY A 38 -5.74 7.53 11.51
CA GLY A 38 -6.93 7.68 12.35
C GLY A 38 -8.12 6.80 11.91
N ARG A 39 -7.90 5.81 11.04
CA ARG A 39 -8.95 4.93 10.50
C ARG A 39 -9.14 3.70 11.36
N SER A 40 -10.32 3.07 11.26
CA SER A 40 -10.57 1.84 12.00
C SER A 40 -9.62 0.72 11.57
N ARG A 41 -9.24 -0.15 12.51
CA ARG A 41 -8.36 -1.30 12.24
C ARG A 41 -8.90 -2.20 11.12
N GLN A 42 -10.22 -2.42 11.07
CA GLN A 42 -10.85 -3.20 10.02
C GLN A 42 -10.76 -2.52 8.65
N TYR A 43 -10.93 -1.20 8.59
CA TYR A 43 -10.79 -0.47 7.34
C TYR A 43 -9.36 -0.55 6.80
N VAL A 44 -8.35 -0.26 7.65
CA VAL A 44 -6.94 -0.38 7.27
C VAL A 44 -6.60 -1.80 6.83
N HIS A 45 -7.08 -2.83 7.52
CA HIS A 45 -6.89 -4.23 7.10
C HIS A 45 -7.38 -4.49 5.68
N ASN A 46 -8.60 -4.06 5.35
CA ASN A 46 -9.20 -4.24 4.03
C ASN A 46 -8.35 -3.54 2.96
N ARG A 47 -7.88 -2.32 3.23
CA ARG A 47 -7.05 -1.56 2.28
C ARG A 47 -5.69 -2.19 2.06
N LEU A 48 -5.02 -2.63 3.12
CA LEU A 48 -3.76 -3.37 3.01
C LEU A 48 -3.93 -4.65 2.18
N GLY A 49 -5.05 -5.36 2.32
CA GLY A 49 -5.38 -6.54 1.50
C GLY A 49 -5.51 -6.20 0.02
N ILE A 50 -6.25 -5.13 -0.32
CA ILE A 50 -6.41 -4.67 -1.70
C ILE A 50 -5.07 -4.27 -2.31
N LEU A 51 -4.29 -3.45 -1.61
CA LEU A 51 -2.99 -2.98 -2.09
C LEU A 51 -1.96 -4.12 -2.22
N THR A 52 -2.01 -5.11 -1.34
CA THR A 52 -1.20 -6.33 -1.44
C THR A 52 -1.61 -7.17 -2.65
N ALA A 53 -2.91 -7.37 -2.88
CA ALA A 53 -3.43 -8.11 -4.03
C ALA A 53 -3.12 -7.41 -5.37
N ALA A 54 -3.05 -6.08 -5.37
CA ALA A 54 -2.60 -5.28 -6.51
C ALA A 54 -1.08 -5.35 -6.74
N GLY A 55 -0.31 -5.93 -5.80
CA GLY A 55 1.13 -6.07 -5.89
C GLY A 55 1.92 -4.82 -5.49
N TYR A 56 1.28 -3.85 -4.83
CA TYR A 56 1.95 -2.63 -4.36
C TYR A 56 2.65 -2.86 -3.02
N LEU A 57 2.06 -3.68 -2.16
CA LEU A 57 2.57 -3.97 -0.81
C LEU A 57 2.93 -5.44 -0.64
N LYS A 58 3.80 -5.72 0.32
CA LYS A 58 4.09 -7.07 0.81
C LYS A 58 4.06 -7.10 2.34
N ASN A 59 3.34 -8.07 2.90
CA ASN A 59 3.44 -8.39 4.32
C ASN A 59 4.70 -9.26 4.54
N ILE A 60 5.74 -8.68 5.11
CA ILE A 60 7.03 -9.34 5.34
C ILE A 60 7.10 -10.05 6.70
N HIS A 61 6.18 -9.73 7.62
CA HIS A 61 6.08 -10.41 8.89
C HIS A 61 4.62 -10.49 9.34
N THR A 62 4.00 -11.63 9.04
CA THR A 62 2.56 -11.86 9.23
C THR A 62 2.11 -11.71 10.67
N LYS A 63 2.92 -12.16 11.64
CA LYS A 63 2.60 -12.10 13.07
C LYS A 63 2.43 -10.67 13.60
N THR A 64 3.19 -9.72 13.09
CA THR A 64 3.08 -8.29 13.49
C THR A 64 2.37 -7.45 12.47
N ALA A 65 1.91 -8.06 11.37
CA ALA A 65 1.36 -7.36 10.22
C ALA A 65 2.30 -6.22 9.75
N LEU A 66 3.58 -6.54 9.56
CA LEU A 66 4.59 -5.59 9.07
C LEU A 66 4.59 -5.58 7.54
N TYR A 67 4.37 -4.41 6.96
CA TYR A 67 4.29 -4.21 5.53
C TYR A 67 5.48 -3.40 5.01
N GLU A 68 5.86 -3.67 3.77
CA GLU A 68 6.78 -2.87 2.98
C GLU A 68 6.15 -2.52 1.62
N LEU A 69 6.49 -1.35 1.08
CA LEU A 69 6.17 -0.94 -0.28
C LEU A 69 7.10 -1.68 -1.24
N VAL A 70 6.53 -2.43 -2.20
CA VAL A 70 7.29 -3.20 -3.21
C VAL A 70 7.06 -2.73 -4.64
N GLY A 71 5.98 -1.99 -4.88
CA GLY A 71 5.70 -1.33 -6.15
C GLY A 71 4.91 -0.06 -5.87
N ASP A 72 5.50 1.10 -6.15
CA ASP A 72 4.87 2.39 -5.89
C ASP A 72 4.04 2.84 -7.12
N PRO A 73 2.70 2.78 -7.06
CA PRO A 73 1.86 3.25 -8.16
C PRO A 73 1.86 4.78 -8.31
N LEU A 74 2.28 5.51 -7.28
CA LEU A 74 2.28 6.98 -7.25
C LEU A 74 3.62 7.57 -7.72
N ALA A 75 4.65 6.76 -8.01
CA ALA A 75 5.95 7.24 -8.48
C ALA A 75 5.96 7.79 -9.91
N ASN A 76 4.94 7.47 -10.72
CA ASN A 76 4.86 7.89 -12.13
C ASN A 76 3.87 9.05 -12.39
N GLU A 77 3.23 9.61 -11.36
CA GLU A 77 2.33 10.77 -11.48
C GLU A 77 3.06 12.12 -11.36
N GLU A 78 4.40 12.15 -11.45
CA GLU A 78 5.22 13.36 -11.31
C GLU A 78 5.68 13.97 -12.65
N ASN A 79 4.93 13.81 -13.75
CA ASN A 79 5.21 14.52 -15.02
C ASN A 79 3.90 14.83 -15.79
N GLY A 80 3.27 15.96 -15.49
CA GLY A 80 2.08 16.42 -16.20
C GLY A 80 1.61 17.80 -15.74
N GLY A 81 2.50 18.79 -15.76
CA GLY A 81 2.20 20.21 -15.61
C GLY A 81 2.61 20.97 -16.85
#